data_AF-A0A6J4JBK9-F1
#
_entry.id   AF-A0A6J4JBK9-F1
#
_cell.length_a   1.000
_cell.length_b   1.000
_cell.length_c   1.000
_cell.angle_alpha   90.00
_cell.angle_beta   90.00
_cell.angle_gamma   90.00
#
_symmetry.space_group_name_H-M   'P 1'
#
loop_
_entity.id
_entity.type
_entity.pdbx_description
1 polymer ?
#
loop_
_entity_poly.entity_id
_entity_poly.type
_entity_poly.pdbx_seq_one_letter_code
_entity_poly.pdbx_strand_id
1 'polypeptide(L)'
;DETRPLYDRVVVVGHALGSVVAYDMLNELIQEDSLGRYATAVARRTRLFLTFGSPLDKIIYVFGTQRPNGHLVEHALAAAVQPLISSYDDDRRPASWCNIHSTSDWISGDLSYFDSTDAETRAGDGEKCVVNEPDPEAASPLLAHLEYWDGLAFVNTLYRAVTE
;
A
#
# COMPACT_ATOMS: atom_id res chain seq x y z
N ASP A 1 16.34 11.18 -25.14
CA ASP A 1 15.81 11.56 -23.82
C ASP A 1 14.64 10.63 -23.48
N GLU A 2 14.86 9.31 -23.57
CA GLU A 2 13.80 8.28 -23.51
C GLU A 2 13.55 7.75 -22.08
N THR A 3 14.35 8.20 -21.11
CA THR A 3 14.29 7.74 -19.71
C THR A 3 13.50 8.68 -18.80
N ARG A 4 12.97 9.78 -19.35
CA ARG A 4 12.23 10.77 -18.57
C ARG A 4 10.76 10.35 -18.46
N PRO A 5 10.20 10.27 -17.25
CA PRO A 5 8.81 9.86 -17.09
C PRO A 5 7.83 10.86 -17.72
N LEU A 6 6.75 10.34 -18.33
CA LEU A 6 5.74 11.16 -19.01
C LEU A 6 4.77 11.89 -18.06
N TYR A 7 4.64 11.41 -16.82
CA TYR A 7 3.70 11.93 -15.84
C TYR A 7 4.43 12.42 -14.59
N ASP A 8 4.18 13.65 -14.16
CA ASP A 8 4.80 14.21 -12.95
C ASP A 8 4.22 13.64 -11.66
N ARG A 9 2.97 13.16 -11.68
CA ARG A 9 2.27 12.57 -10.53
C ARG A 9 1.54 11.31 -10.96
N VAL A 10 1.57 10.29 -10.12
CA VAL A 10 0.86 9.02 -10.34
C VAL A 10 0.07 8.62 -9.09
N VAL A 11 -1.10 8.03 -9.31
CA VAL A 11 -1.89 7.36 -8.28
C VAL A 11 -1.88 5.88 -8.60
N VAL A 12 -1.51 5.06 -7.63
CA VAL A 12 -1.51 3.61 -7.75
C VAL A 12 -2.65 3.06 -6.92
N VAL A 13 -3.47 2.22 -7.55
CA VAL A 13 -4.68 1.67 -6.94
C VAL A 13 -4.62 0.15 -7.00
N GLY A 14 -4.79 -0.50 -5.86
CA GLY A 14 -4.76 -1.95 -5.73
C GLY A 14 -5.99 -2.47 -5.01
N HIS A 15 -6.78 -3.29 -5.71
CA HIS A 15 -7.94 -3.99 -5.15
C HIS A 15 -7.61 -5.45 -4.89
N ALA A 16 -8.02 -6.00 -3.75
CA ALA A 16 -7.88 -7.43 -3.45
C ALA A 16 -6.43 -7.91 -3.65
N LEU A 17 -6.22 -9.00 -4.39
CA LEU A 17 -4.86 -9.46 -4.73
C LEU A 17 -4.03 -8.42 -5.48
N GLY A 18 -4.68 -7.51 -6.21
CA GLY A 18 -4.01 -6.40 -6.89
C GLY A 18 -3.33 -5.42 -5.94
N SER A 19 -3.74 -5.32 -4.67
CA SER A 19 -3.01 -4.52 -3.66
C SER A 19 -1.64 -5.11 -3.34
N VAL A 20 -1.52 -6.44 -3.33
CA VAL A 20 -0.27 -7.16 -3.10
C VAL A 20 0.67 -6.94 -4.28
N VAL A 21 0.17 -7.13 -5.50
CA VAL A 21 0.95 -6.92 -6.72
C VAL A 21 1.40 -5.46 -6.84
N ALA A 22 0.52 -4.51 -6.54
CA ALA A 22 0.85 -3.09 -6.58
C ALA A 22 1.88 -2.69 -5.52
N TYR A 23 1.75 -3.26 -4.31
CA TYR A 23 2.72 -3.07 -3.23
C TYR A 23 4.11 -3.58 -3.64
N ASP A 24 4.22 -4.82 -4.13
CA ASP A 24 5.48 -5.42 -4.56
C ASP A 24 6.13 -4.62 -5.68
N MET A 25 5.34 -4.24 -6.68
CA MET A 25 5.78 -3.41 -7.81
C MET A 25 6.33 -2.05 -7.35
N LEU A 26 5.58 -1.33 -6.51
CA LEU A 26 6.02 -0.01 -5.99
C LEU A 26 7.32 -0.15 -5.21
N ASN A 27 7.43 -1.21 -4.42
CA ASN A 27 8.60 -1.47 -3.59
C ASN A 27 9.86 -1.72 -4.43
N GLU A 28 9.75 -2.59 -5.44
CA GLU A 28 10.83 -2.86 -6.39
C GLU A 28 11.25 -1.58 -7.11
N LEU A 29 10.30 -0.82 -7.65
CA LEU A 29 10.59 0.43 -8.37
C LEU A 29 11.28 1.47 -7.49
N ILE A 30 10.87 1.63 -6.23
CA ILE A 30 11.50 2.56 -5.28
C ILE A 30 12.91 2.10 -4.90
N GLN A 31 13.11 0.78 -4.74
CA GLN A 31 14.43 0.22 -4.49
C GLN A 31 15.37 0.45 -5.69
N GLU A 32 14.90 0.24 -6.92
CA GLU A 32 15.68 0.47 -8.13
C GLU A 32 16.04 1.95 -8.32
N ASP A 33 15.09 2.85 -8.04
CA ASP A 33 15.30 4.31 -8.06
C ASP A 33 16.33 4.73 -6.99
N SER A 34 16.26 4.15 -5.78
CA SER A 34 17.21 4.40 -4.68
C SER A 34 18.63 3.90 -4.99
N LEU A 35 18.76 2.83 -5.77
CA LEU A 35 20.06 2.33 -6.26
C LEU A 35 20.59 3.11 -7.46
N GLY A 36 19.86 4.14 -7.93
CA GLY A 36 20.25 4.99 -9.05
C GLY A 36 20.16 4.30 -10.41
N ARG A 37 19.42 3.17 -10.52
CA ARG A 37 19.18 2.52 -11.83
C ARG A 37 18.32 3.40 -12.73
N TYR A 38 17.39 4.13 -12.13
CA TYR A 38 16.50 5.06 -12.81
C TYR A 38 16.50 6.40 -12.06
N ALA A 39 16.31 7.49 -12.80
CA ALA A 39 16.15 8.85 -12.24
C ALA A 39 14.67 9.24 -12.29
N THR A 40 13.81 8.35 -11.81
CA THR A 40 12.37 8.43 -11.97
C THR A 40 11.65 9.00 -10.76
N ALA A 41 12.29 9.11 -9.60
CA ALA A 41 11.72 9.66 -8.38
C ALA A 41 10.38 9.02 -7.99
N VAL A 42 10.36 7.69 -7.95
CA VAL A 42 9.12 6.89 -7.88
C VAL A 42 8.32 7.22 -6.62
N ALA A 43 8.96 7.23 -5.44
CA ALA A 43 8.31 7.53 -4.16
C ALA A 43 7.67 8.93 -4.19
N ARG A 44 8.45 9.96 -4.56
CA ARG A 44 7.99 11.35 -4.61
C ARG A 44 6.86 11.60 -5.62
N ARG A 45 6.86 10.89 -6.75
CA ARG A 45 5.81 11.04 -7.78
C ARG A 45 4.55 10.26 -7.45
N THR A 46 4.63 9.24 -6.60
CA THR A 46 3.47 8.48 -6.17
C THR A 46 2.72 9.28 -5.12
N ARG A 47 1.68 10.01 -5.57
CA ARG A 47 0.91 10.92 -4.73
C ARG A 47 0.01 10.17 -3.75
N LEU A 48 -0.55 9.06 -4.22
CA LEU A 48 -1.41 8.18 -3.45
C LEU A 48 -1.13 6.73 -3.85
N PHE A 49 -0.91 5.89 -2.85
CA PHE A 49 -1.09 4.47 -2.94
C PHE A 49 -2.38 4.08 -2.22
N LEU A 50 -3.39 3.69 -3.00
CA LEU A 50 -4.71 3.31 -2.50
C LEU A 50 -4.86 1.81 -2.54
N THR A 51 -5.08 1.20 -1.38
CA THR A 51 -5.40 -0.23 -1.27
C THR A 51 -6.81 -0.39 -0.76
N PHE A 52 -7.56 -1.36 -1.28
CA PHE A 52 -8.88 -1.69 -0.73
C PHE A 52 -9.26 -3.14 -0.97
N GLY A 53 -10.09 -3.70 -0.09
CA GLY A 53 -10.30 -5.15 -0.05
C GLY A 53 -9.00 -5.93 0.20
N SER A 54 -7.99 -5.29 0.80
CA SER A 54 -6.61 -5.75 0.73
C SER A 54 -6.31 -6.90 1.71
N PRO A 55 -5.75 -8.04 1.25
CA PRO A 55 -5.31 -9.12 2.13
C PRO A 55 -3.88 -8.93 2.69
N LEU A 56 -3.26 -7.76 2.51
CA LEU A 56 -1.85 -7.51 2.80
C LEU A 56 -1.43 -7.94 4.22
N ASP A 57 -2.12 -7.50 5.27
CA ASP A 57 -1.82 -7.89 6.66
C ASP A 57 -1.97 -9.40 6.91
N LYS A 58 -2.98 -10.03 6.30
CA LYS A 58 -3.23 -11.47 6.47
C LYS A 58 -2.19 -12.32 5.78
N ILE A 59 -1.74 -11.89 4.60
CA ILE A 59 -0.64 -12.53 3.87
C ILE A 59 0.62 -12.50 4.73
N ILE A 60 0.98 -11.34 5.28
CA ILE A 60 2.11 -11.22 6.20
C ILE A 60 1.97 -12.17 7.40
N TYR A 61 0.80 -12.21 8.03
CA TYR A 61 0.55 -13.11 9.16
C TYR A 61 0.71 -14.59 8.80
N VAL A 62 0.07 -15.04 7.70
CA VAL A 62 0.10 -16.43 7.25
C VAL A 62 1.52 -16.86 6.85
N PHE A 63 2.24 -16.02 6.12
CA PHE A 63 3.62 -16.32 5.71
C PHE A 63 4.65 -16.10 6.83
N GLY A 64 4.34 -15.28 7.84
CA GLY A 64 5.17 -15.08 9.03
C GLY A 64 5.08 -16.23 10.03
N THR A 65 3.92 -16.90 10.13
CA THR A 65 3.67 -18.00 11.09
C THR A 65 4.00 -19.39 10.56
N GLN A 66 4.03 -19.59 9.23
CA GLN A 66 4.40 -20.87 8.62
C GLN A 66 5.91 -20.97 8.34
N ARG A 67 6.68 -21.73 9.16
CA ARG A 67 8.01 -22.23 8.77
C ARG A 67 8.25 -23.66 9.27
N PRO A 68 8.75 -24.57 8.40
CA PRO A 68 10.21 -24.80 8.35
C PRO A 68 10.91 -25.05 6.98
N ASN A 69 10.27 -25.07 5.79
CA ASN A 69 11.00 -25.42 4.54
C ASN A 69 10.95 -24.33 3.45
N GLY A 70 12.14 -23.91 3.02
CA GLY A 70 12.44 -22.71 2.24
C GLY A 70 12.29 -22.83 0.73
N HIS A 71 12.36 -21.64 0.10
CA HIS A 71 12.45 -21.27 -1.33
C HIS A 71 11.25 -20.52 -1.92
N LEU A 72 9.99 -20.89 -1.66
CA LEU A 72 8.83 -20.08 -2.08
C LEU A 72 8.58 -18.88 -1.15
N VAL A 73 8.93 -19.05 0.12
CA VAL A 73 8.79 -18.03 1.18
C VAL A 73 9.80 -16.91 1.03
N GLU A 74 10.98 -17.15 0.44
CA GLU A 74 11.98 -16.09 0.29
C GLU A 74 11.51 -15.01 -0.68
N HIS A 75 10.81 -15.35 -1.76
CA HIS A 75 10.25 -14.36 -2.67
C HIS A 75 9.04 -13.63 -2.09
N ALA A 76 8.13 -14.34 -1.41
CA ALA A 76 6.95 -13.74 -0.76
C ALA A 76 7.29 -12.93 0.49
N LEU A 77 8.35 -13.31 1.21
CA LEU A 77 8.84 -12.59 2.38
C LEU A 77 9.84 -11.50 1.99
N ALA A 78 10.63 -11.66 0.91
CA ALA A 78 11.37 -10.53 0.34
C ALA A 78 10.39 -9.47 -0.17
N ALA A 79 9.29 -9.85 -0.82
CA ALA A 79 8.17 -8.96 -1.11
C ALA A 79 7.63 -8.26 0.16
N ALA A 80 7.37 -9.02 1.23
CA ALA A 80 6.89 -8.46 2.51
C ALA A 80 7.93 -7.65 3.31
N VAL A 81 9.23 -7.81 3.05
CA VAL A 81 10.35 -7.23 3.86
C VAL A 81 11.16 -6.20 3.06
N GLN A 82 10.70 -5.79 1.88
CA GLN A 82 11.41 -4.80 1.06
C GLN A 82 10.95 -3.34 1.32
N PRO A 83 11.80 -2.35 0.97
CA PRO A 83 12.01 -1.09 1.69
C PRO A 83 10.98 0.02 1.46
N LEU A 84 9.73 -0.20 1.88
CA LEU A 84 8.73 0.86 2.11
C LEU A 84 8.29 0.98 3.58
N ILE A 85 8.42 -0.10 4.37
CA ILE A 85 7.77 -0.21 5.68
C ILE A 85 8.59 0.40 6.83
N SER A 86 9.92 0.45 6.74
CA SER A 86 10.76 0.76 7.90
C SER A 86 11.32 2.18 7.97
N SER A 87 11.34 2.94 6.88
CA SER A 87 11.81 4.32 6.88
C SER A 87 10.76 5.25 6.31
N TYR A 88 10.36 6.25 7.08
CA TYR A 88 9.44 7.31 6.67
C TYR A 88 10.14 8.41 5.83
N ASP A 89 11.29 8.11 5.22
CA ASP A 89 12.03 9.03 4.36
C ASP A 89 11.21 9.42 3.10
N ASP A 90 11.29 10.68 2.66
CA ASP A 90 10.56 11.20 1.48
C ASP A 90 10.83 10.42 0.18
N ASP A 91 12.02 9.86 0.05
CA ASP A 91 12.44 9.13 -1.16
C ASP A 91 12.13 7.63 -1.08
N ARG A 92 11.54 7.16 0.02
CA ARG A 92 11.29 5.73 0.29
C ARG A 92 9.87 5.41 0.69
N ARG A 93 8.94 6.36 0.64
CA ARG A 93 7.52 6.12 0.87
C ARG A 93 6.68 7.05 -0.01
N PRO A 94 5.56 6.56 -0.58
CA PRO A 94 4.62 7.42 -1.28
C PRO A 94 4.17 8.57 -0.38
N ALA A 95 3.76 9.68 -1.00
CA ALA A 95 3.31 10.85 -0.27
C ALA A 95 2.07 10.56 0.60
N SER A 96 1.24 9.60 0.20
CA SER A 96 0.11 9.13 0.99
C SER A 96 -0.15 7.66 0.70
N TRP A 97 -0.48 6.90 1.75
CA TRP A 97 -1.01 5.55 1.64
C TRP A 97 -2.36 5.49 2.37
N CYS A 98 -3.43 5.27 1.63
CA CYS A 98 -4.76 5.04 2.17
C CYS A 98 -5.18 3.58 1.96
N ASN A 99 -5.74 2.97 2.99
CA ASN A 99 -6.35 1.65 2.94
C ASN A 99 -7.84 1.75 3.25
N ILE A 100 -8.69 1.42 2.30
CA ILE A 100 -10.13 1.33 2.50
C ILE A 100 -10.51 -0.11 2.84
N HIS A 101 -11.23 -0.31 3.95
CA HIS A 101 -11.60 -1.64 4.40
C HIS A 101 -12.99 -1.68 5.02
N SER A 102 -13.56 -2.88 5.12
CA SER A 102 -14.84 -3.10 5.78
C SER A 102 -14.77 -4.30 6.71
N THR A 103 -15.44 -4.19 7.85
CA THR A 103 -15.62 -5.32 8.79
C THR A 103 -16.49 -6.43 8.20
N SER A 104 -17.29 -6.13 7.18
CA SER A 104 -18.13 -7.11 6.46
C SER A 104 -17.36 -7.85 5.35
N ASP A 105 -16.15 -7.40 5.04
CA ASP A 105 -15.22 -8.07 4.13
C ASP A 105 -14.17 -8.86 4.91
N TRP A 106 -14.39 -10.18 4.98
CA TRP A 106 -13.49 -11.13 5.63
C TRP A 106 -12.09 -11.25 4.99
N ILE A 107 -11.84 -10.68 3.81
CA ILE A 107 -10.53 -10.62 3.16
C ILE A 107 -9.78 -9.38 3.63
N SER A 108 -10.46 -8.24 3.71
CA SER A 108 -9.86 -6.98 4.15
C SER A 108 -9.63 -6.87 5.66
N GLY A 109 -8.84 -5.88 6.06
CA GLY A 109 -8.57 -5.51 7.45
C GLY A 109 -7.82 -4.19 7.50
N ASP A 110 -7.56 -3.72 8.72
CA ASP A 110 -6.60 -2.65 8.93
C ASP A 110 -5.19 -3.12 8.51
N LEU A 111 -4.38 -2.19 7.99
CA LEU A 111 -2.99 -2.43 7.62
C LEU A 111 -2.04 -1.91 8.70
N SER A 112 -2.28 -2.31 9.94
CA SER A 112 -1.50 -1.80 11.08
C SER A 112 -0.07 -2.37 11.12
N TYR A 113 0.19 -3.49 10.43
CA TYR A 113 1.52 -4.09 10.36
C TYR A 113 2.55 -3.23 9.58
N PHE A 114 2.08 -2.33 8.73
CA PHE A 114 2.91 -1.53 7.81
C PHE A 114 3.42 -0.21 8.39
N ASP A 115 3.09 0.07 9.66
CA ASP A 115 3.55 1.25 10.39
C ASP A 115 4.42 0.85 11.60
N SER A 116 5.32 1.74 12.00
CA SER A 116 6.13 1.54 13.21
C SER A 116 5.26 1.37 14.45
N THR A 117 5.66 0.46 15.34
CA THR A 117 5.05 0.31 16.67
C THR A 117 5.56 1.36 17.66
N ASP A 118 6.62 2.09 17.30
CA ASP A 118 7.17 3.16 18.14
C ASP A 118 6.33 4.44 18.00
N ALA A 119 5.76 4.88 19.12
CA ALA A 119 4.88 6.03 19.18
C ALA A 119 5.61 7.35 18.85
N GLU A 120 6.91 7.46 19.14
CA GLU A 120 7.70 8.66 18.83
C GLU A 120 7.92 8.79 17.33
N THR A 121 8.31 7.70 16.66
CA THR A 121 8.43 7.63 15.19
C THR A 121 7.09 7.94 14.51
N ARG A 122 5.96 7.36 14.99
CA ARG A 122 4.63 7.65 14.44
C ARG A 122 4.18 9.10 14.62
N ALA A 123 4.55 9.74 15.72
CA ALA A 123 4.16 11.12 15.98
C ALA A 123 4.95 12.12 15.11
N GLY A 124 6.21 11.82 14.80
CA GLY A 124 7.03 12.62 13.89
C GLY A 124 6.64 12.47 12.42
N ASP A 125 6.31 11.25 12.00
CA ASP A 125 6.04 10.89 10.60
C ASP A 125 4.55 10.55 10.33
N GLY A 126 3.66 11.04 11.18
CA GLY A 126 2.23 10.68 11.19
C GLY A 126 1.52 10.91 9.84
N GLU A 127 2.00 11.87 9.05
CA GLU A 127 1.44 12.18 7.72
C GLU A 127 1.68 11.06 6.68
N LYS A 128 2.67 10.20 6.90
CA LYS A 128 3.03 9.10 6.00
C LYS A 128 2.55 7.73 6.47
N CYS A 129 2.00 7.65 7.68
CA CYS A 129 1.40 6.42 8.20
C CYS A 129 0.25 5.95 7.31
N VAL A 130 -0.05 4.65 7.32
CA VAL A 130 -1.17 4.13 6.53
C VAL A 130 -2.49 4.65 7.13
N VAL A 131 -3.22 5.42 6.34
CA VAL A 131 -4.54 5.93 6.72
C VAL A 131 -5.56 4.85 6.43
N ASN A 132 -6.04 4.18 7.48
CA ASN A 132 -7.07 3.16 7.38
C ASN A 132 -8.45 3.82 7.45
N GLU A 133 -9.16 3.85 6.32
CA GLU A 133 -10.51 4.41 6.21
C GLU A 133 -11.55 3.28 6.14
N PRO A 134 -12.50 3.21 7.10
CA PRO A 134 -13.58 2.26 7.01
C PRO A 134 -14.60 2.68 5.93
N ASP A 135 -15.02 1.75 5.09
CA ASP A 135 -16.12 1.95 4.15
C ASP A 135 -17.45 1.49 4.76
N PRO A 136 -18.36 2.43 5.10
CA PRO A 136 -19.66 2.08 5.68
C PRO A 136 -20.65 1.53 4.64
N GLU A 137 -20.41 1.74 3.34
CA GLU A 137 -21.29 1.30 2.24
C GLU A 137 -21.01 -0.15 1.83
N ALA A 138 -19.78 -0.62 2.03
CA ALA A 138 -19.40 -2.01 1.86
C ALA A 138 -19.88 -2.88 3.03
N ALA A 139 -21.19 -2.99 3.23
CA ALA A 139 -21.79 -3.63 4.41
C ALA A 139 -22.35 -5.04 4.16
N SER A 140 -22.43 -5.48 2.90
CA SER A 140 -23.04 -6.77 2.59
C SER A 140 -22.04 -7.92 2.84
N PRO A 141 -22.31 -8.87 3.75
CA PRO A 141 -21.41 -10.01 3.95
C PRO A 141 -21.14 -10.74 2.63
N LEU A 142 -19.88 -11.07 2.35
CA LEU A 142 -19.35 -11.67 1.10
C LEU A 142 -19.34 -10.76 -0.14
N LEU A 143 -20.27 -9.81 -0.27
CA LEU A 143 -20.34 -8.86 -1.39
C LEU A 143 -19.56 -7.57 -1.13
N ALA A 144 -19.34 -7.20 0.13
CA ALA A 144 -18.58 -6.03 0.57
C ALA A 144 -17.22 -5.92 -0.13
N HIS A 145 -16.61 -7.06 -0.46
CA HIS A 145 -15.34 -7.11 -1.17
C HIS A 145 -15.37 -6.46 -2.58
N LEU A 146 -16.55 -6.37 -3.21
CA LEU A 146 -16.76 -5.77 -4.52
C LEU A 146 -17.43 -4.39 -4.44
N GLU A 147 -18.14 -4.10 -3.34
CA GLU A 147 -18.92 -2.86 -3.15
C GLU A 147 -18.06 -1.58 -3.08
N TYR A 148 -16.77 -1.71 -2.74
CA TYR A 148 -15.85 -0.57 -2.65
C TYR A 148 -15.78 0.30 -3.91
N TRP A 149 -15.95 -0.30 -5.09
CA TRP A 149 -15.82 0.43 -6.37
C TRP A 149 -16.86 1.52 -6.54
N ASP A 150 -18.07 1.30 -6.00
CA ASP A 150 -19.18 2.23 -6.07
C ASP A 150 -19.30 3.10 -4.80
N GLY A 151 -18.43 2.86 -3.80
CA GLY A 151 -18.45 3.55 -2.51
C GLY A 151 -17.90 4.97 -2.56
N LEU A 152 -18.50 5.85 -1.77
CA LEU A 152 -18.07 7.24 -1.61
C LEU A 152 -16.66 7.34 -1.02
N ALA A 153 -16.25 6.38 -0.19
CA ALA A 153 -14.89 6.33 0.36
C ALA A 153 -13.85 6.27 -0.78
N PHE A 154 -14.05 5.38 -1.75
CA PHE A 154 -13.16 5.26 -2.90
C PHE A 154 -13.12 6.54 -3.75
N VAL A 155 -14.31 7.08 -4.09
CA VAL A 155 -14.43 8.28 -4.92
C VAL A 155 -13.81 9.50 -4.25
N ASN A 156 -14.09 9.72 -2.96
CA ASN A 156 -13.58 10.88 -2.23
C ASN A 156 -12.05 10.84 -2.09
N THR A 157 -11.49 9.65 -1.81
CA THR A 157 -10.04 9.48 -1.67
C THR A 157 -9.32 9.70 -2.99
N LEU A 158 -9.87 9.17 -4.09
CA LEU A 158 -9.31 9.39 -5.42
C LEU A 158 -9.42 10.87 -5.83
N TYR A 159 -10.58 11.49 -5.59
CA TYR A 159 -10.80 12.91 -5.91
C TYR A 159 -9.80 13.81 -5.20
N ARG A 160 -9.61 13.64 -3.88
CA ARG A 160 -8.63 14.40 -3.08
C ARG A 160 -7.23 14.27 -3.65
N ALA A 161 -6.78 13.05 -3.95
CA ALA A 161 -5.44 12.80 -4.46
C ALA A 161 -5.17 13.40 -5.86
N VAL A 162 -6.21 13.58 -6.68
CA VAL A 162 -6.08 14.19 -8.01
C VAL A 162 -6.16 15.72 -7.93
N THR A 163 -6.93 16.27 -6.99
CA THR A 163 -7.13 17.73 -6.88
C THR A 163 -6.09 18.46 -6.02
N GLU A 164 -5.37 17.74 -5.15
CA GLU A 164 -4.34 18.28 -4.23
C GLU A 164 -2.91 17.95 -4.70
#